data_AF-A0A9D2JE20-F1
#
_entry.id   AF-A0A9D2JE20-F1
#
_cell.length_a   1.000
_cell.length_b   1.000
_cell.length_c   1.000
_cell.angle_alpha   90.00
_cell.angle_beta   90.00
_cell.angle_gamma   90.00
#
_symmetry.space_group_name_H-M   'P 1'
#
loop_
_entity.id
_entity.type
_entity.pdbx_description
1 polymer ?
#
loop_
_entity_poly.entity_id
_entity_poly.type
_entity_poly.pdbx_seq_one_letter_code
_entity_poly.pdbx_strand_id
1 'polypeptide(L)'
;MLNNLPSTVLVNRVMPKKAFYEHLKTTAAIKEQFVQQIERIEMVASIKEASIHIPGDKDVAEIDVLAFHLKGADVPYEAIELVARSIPNRLLFVCLADESCKLLVRRDRLYETDWMPTDDAKLELAGSTLGELWDSISSQVVFGSASPVDLNGRLECKRRSEALRLELEQVERKRRSEKQIAKRNALFDRKRAIEAELSRLEGES
;
A
#
# COMPACT_ATOMS: atom_id res chain seq x y z
N MET A 1 15.62 8.67 7.08
CA MET A 1 14.30 8.20 7.61
C MET A 1 13.23 9.12 7.00
N LEU A 2 11.94 9.03 7.33
CA LEU A 2 10.94 9.97 6.80
C LEU A 2 11.24 11.39 7.29
N ASN A 3 12.13 12.10 6.58
CA ASN A 3 12.89 13.24 7.09
C ASN A 3 12.07 14.55 7.12
N ASN A 4 10.78 14.49 6.78
CA ASN A 4 9.91 15.67 6.69
C ASN A 4 8.67 15.58 7.60
N LEU A 5 8.60 14.61 8.51
CA LEU A 5 7.57 14.59 9.53
C LEU A 5 7.85 15.64 10.63
N PRO A 6 6.83 16.35 11.13
CA PRO A 6 6.98 17.28 12.24
C PRO A 6 7.58 16.61 13.49
N SER A 7 8.45 17.30 14.22
CA SER A 7 9.05 16.72 15.44
C SER A 7 8.02 16.36 16.51
N THR A 8 6.84 16.99 16.47
CA THR A 8 5.72 16.76 17.40
C THR A 8 5.02 15.42 17.20
N VAL A 9 5.17 14.77 16.03
CA VAL A 9 4.60 13.44 15.78
C VAL A 9 5.58 12.30 16.07
N LEU A 10 6.86 12.60 16.28
CA LEU A 10 7.90 11.60 16.43
C LEU A 10 7.79 10.90 17.79
N VAL A 11 7.88 9.57 17.76
CA VAL A 11 7.82 8.70 18.94
C VAL A 11 9.13 7.94 19.14
N ASN A 12 9.69 7.40 18.05
CA ASN A 12 10.95 6.62 18.03
C ASN A 12 11.03 5.54 19.13
N ARG A 13 9.97 4.73 19.25
CA ARG A 13 9.85 3.67 20.26
C ARG A 13 10.00 2.30 19.64
N VAL A 14 10.95 1.51 20.17
CA VAL A 14 11.10 0.09 19.79
C VAL A 14 9.90 -0.72 20.28
N MET A 15 9.30 -1.47 19.37
CA MET A 15 8.14 -2.31 19.64
C MET A 15 8.58 -3.77 19.83
N PRO A 16 8.14 -4.47 20.89
CA PRO A 16 8.50 -5.88 21.09
C PRO A 16 7.92 -6.76 19.98
N LYS A 17 8.78 -7.40 19.15
CA LYS A 17 8.33 -8.30 18.08
C LYS A 17 7.40 -9.41 18.60
N LYS A 18 7.68 -9.93 19.80
CA LYS A 18 6.85 -10.91 20.51
C LYS A 18 5.40 -10.48 20.65
N ALA A 19 5.16 -9.18 20.89
CA ALA A 19 3.82 -8.66 21.05
C ALA A 19 2.96 -8.91 19.80
N PHE A 20 3.56 -8.89 18.60
CA PHE A 20 2.84 -9.08 17.35
C PHE A 20 2.55 -10.54 17.03
N TYR A 21 3.44 -11.51 17.29
CA TYR A 21 3.15 -12.90 16.93
C TYR A 21 2.57 -13.76 18.06
N GLU A 22 2.62 -13.31 19.33
CA GLU A 22 2.00 -14.03 20.45
C GLU A 22 0.55 -13.59 20.71
N HIS A 23 0.23 -12.31 20.50
CA HIS A 23 -1.12 -11.78 20.77
C HIS A 23 -2.02 -11.70 19.54
N LEU A 24 -1.46 -11.75 18.33
CA LEU A 24 -2.24 -11.81 17.10
C LEU A 24 -2.48 -13.28 16.71
N LYS A 25 -3.62 -13.57 16.08
CA LYS A 25 -3.98 -14.91 15.58
C LYS A 25 -3.03 -15.31 14.44
N THR A 26 -1.85 -15.80 14.79
CA THR A 26 -0.70 -16.00 13.90
C THR A 26 -0.55 -17.46 13.51
N THR A 27 -0.14 -17.75 12.27
CA THR A 27 0.26 -19.10 11.82
C THR A 27 1.76 -19.31 12.02
N ALA A 28 2.24 -20.56 11.91
CA ALA A 28 3.68 -20.83 11.99
C ALA A 28 4.49 -20.05 10.93
N ALA A 29 3.98 -19.95 9.70
CA ALA A 29 4.61 -19.23 8.60
C ALA A 29 4.72 -17.72 8.87
N ILE A 30 3.64 -17.09 9.36
CA ILE A 30 3.67 -15.65 9.69
C ILE A 30 4.64 -15.39 10.85
N LYS A 31 4.66 -16.26 11.87
CA LYS A 31 5.62 -16.17 12.97
C LYS A 31 7.06 -16.27 12.46
N GLU A 32 7.31 -17.13 11.47
CA GLU A 32 8.62 -17.26 10.86
C GLU A 32 9.05 -15.96 10.16
N GLN A 33 8.15 -15.26 9.46
CA GLN A 33 8.46 -13.93 8.90
C GLN A 33 8.90 -12.93 9.99
N PHE A 34 8.22 -12.89 11.14
CA PHE A 34 8.63 -12.02 12.25
C PHE A 34 10.00 -12.37 12.84
N VAL A 35 10.37 -13.65 12.85
CA VAL A 35 11.62 -14.12 13.46
C VAL A 35 12.78 -14.02 12.49
N GLN A 36 12.59 -14.43 11.24
CA GLN A 36 13.63 -14.56 10.23
C GLN A 36 13.85 -13.29 9.43
N GLN A 37 12.78 -12.59 9.04
CA GLN A 37 12.88 -11.47 8.10
C GLN A 37 12.96 -10.12 8.80
N ILE A 38 12.39 -9.99 10.01
CA ILE A 38 12.37 -8.73 10.76
C ILE A 38 13.45 -8.74 11.84
N GLU A 39 14.35 -7.78 11.81
CA GLU A 39 15.32 -7.50 12.86
C GLU A 39 14.67 -6.76 14.03
N ARG A 40 14.02 -5.63 13.74
CA ARG A 40 13.44 -4.71 14.73
C ARG A 40 12.21 -4.03 14.17
N ILE A 41 11.22 -3.78 15.03
CA ILE A 41 10.06 -2.95 14.71
C ILE A 41 10.15 -1.69 15.56
N GLU A 42 9.94 -0.54 14.95
CA GLU A 42 9.96 0.75 15.60
C GLU A 42 8.70 1.54 15.25
N MET A 43 8.07 2.15 16.24
CA MET A 43 7.06 3.17 16.05
C MET A 43 7.79 4.50 15.88
N VAL A 44 7.92 4.95 14.63
CA VAL A 44 8.67 6.16 14.27
C VAL A 44 7.84 7.39 14.60
N ALA A 45 6.58 7.39 14.19
CA ALA A 45 5.67 8.50 14.39
C ALA A 45 4.26 8.03 14.73
N SER A 46 3.52 8.89 15.41
CA SER A 46 2.10 8.72 15.72
C SER A 46 1.42 10.07 15.53
N ILE A 47 0.62 10.16 14.47
CA ILE A 47 0.00 11.39 14.01
C ILE A 47 -1.43 11.45 14.54
N LYS A 48 -1.66 12.42 15.43
CA LYS A 48 -2.94 12.67 16.11
C LYS A 48 -3.26 14.15 16.06
N GLU A 49 -4.53 14.50 16.27
CA GLU A 49 -4.95 15.91 16.34
C GLU A 49 -4.09 16.73 17.32
N ALA A 50 -3.84 16.20 18.53
CA ALA A 50 -3.02 16.87 19.54
C ALA A 50 -1.56 17.12 19.12
N SER A 51 -1.05 16.41 18.11
CA SER A 51 0.35 16.51 17.65
C SER A 51 0.56 17.47 16.48
N ILE A 52 -0.45 17.67 15.62
CA ILE A 52 -0.33 18.48 14.40
C ILE A 52 -1.44 19.51 14.20
N HIS A 53 -2.41 19.57 15.13
CA HIS A 53 -3.58 20.47 15.06
C HIS A 53 -4.45 20.26 13.81
N ILE A 54 -4.41 19.05 13.23
CA ILE A 54 -5.32 18.62 12.17
C ILE A 54 -6.38 17.72 12.81
N PRO A 55 -7.68 18.06 12.71
CA PRO A 55 -8.74 17.31 13.37
C PRO A 55 -8.83 15.88 12.88
N GLY A 56 -9.11 14.95 13.80
CA GLY A 56 -9.54 13.61 13.42
C GLY A 56 -10.92 13.60 12.78
N ASP A 57 -11.27 12.49 12.14
CA ASP A 57 -12.63 12.26 11.63
C ASP A 57 -13.14 10.87 12.02
N LYS A 58 -14.36 10.55 11.57
CA LYS A 58 -15.06 9.31 11.96
C LYS A 58 -14.29 8.05 11.58
N ASP A 59 -13.48 8.11 10.53
CA ASP A 59 -12.79 6.95 9.95
C ASP A 59 -11.29 6.92 10.28
N VAL A 60 -10.72 8.07 10.67
CA VAL A 60 -9.31 8.20 11.03
C VAL A 60 -9.15 9.11 12.26
N ALA A 61 -8.87 8.49 13.41
CA ALA A 61 -8.50 9.19 14.64
C ALA A 61 -6.97 9.31 14.84
N GLU A 62 -6.21 8.41 14.22
CA GLU A 62 -4.76 8.29 14.40
C GLU A 62 -4.12 7.59 13.18
N ILE A 63 -2.94 8.08 12.78
CA ILE A 63 -2.09 7.45 11.76
C ILE A 63 -0.74 7.14 12.39
N ASP A 64 -0.38 5.86 12.47
CA ASP A 64 0.92 5.44 12.99
C ASP A 64 1.87 5.05 11.84
N VAL A 65 3.15 5.35 12.05
CA VAL A 65 4.24 4.98 11.15
C VAL A 65 5.09 3.93 11.82
N LEU A 66 5.07 2.71 11.29
CA LEU A 66 5.85 1.58 11.77
C LEU A 66 7.02 1.29 10.83
N ALA A 67 8.24 1.45 11.32
CA ALA A 67 9.43 1.01 10.61
C ALA A 67 9.74 -0.46 10.93
N PHE A 68 9.91 -1.25 9.89
CA PHE A 68 10.33 -2.65 9.94
C PHE A 68 11.76 -2.71 9.42
N HIS A 69 12.72 -2.84 10.33
CA HIS A 69 14.11 -3.10 9.98
C HIS A 69 14.21 -4.57 9.58
N LEU A 70 14.49 -4.82 8.31
CA LEU A 70 14.57 -6.14 7.73
C LEU A 70 16.01 -6.67 7.82
N LYS A 71 16.15 -7.98 7.96
CA LYS A 71 17.46 -8.66 7.92
C LYS A 71 17.98 -8.87 6.48
N GLY A 72 17.19 -8.49 5.48
CA GLY A 72 17.46 -8.61 4.06
C GLY A 72 16.36 -7.93 3.25
N ALA A 73 16.39 -8.06 1.93
CA ALA A 73 15.43 -7.36 1.05
C ALA A 73 14.04 -8.02 0.96
N ASP A 74 13.84 -9.18 1.60
CA ASP A 74 12.56 -9.90 1.58
C ASP A 74 11.53 -9.22 2.51
N VAL A 75 10.46 -8.71 1.91
CA VAL A 75 9.38 -8.04 2.64
C VAL A 75 8.45 -9.06 3.30
N PRO A 76 8.18 -8.95 4.62
CA PRO A 76 7.34 -9.89 5.37
C PRO A 76 5.85 -9.58 5.17
N TYR A 77 5.34 -9.81 3.97
CA TYR A 77 3.99 -9.40 3.55
C TYR A 77 2.86 -9.93 4.45
N GLU A 78 2.92 -11.20 4.87
CA GLU A 78 1.85 -11.78 5.70
C GLU A 78 1.89 -11.23 7.14
N ALA A 79 3.08 -10.95 7.66
CA ALA A 79 3.25 -10.27 8.94
C ALA A 79 2.70 -8.84 8.88
N ILE A 80 3.04 -8.06 7.85
CA ILE A 80 2.53 -6.70 7.65
C ILE A 80 1.00 -6.71 7.53
N GLU A 81 0.45 -7.63 6.72
CA GLU A 81 -0.98 -7.79 6.54
C GLU A 81 -1.69 -8.13 7.86
N LEU A 82 -1.10 -9.01 8.68
CA LEU A 82 -1.63 -9.35 10.01
C LEU A 82 -1.65 -8.14 10.94
N VAL A 83 -0.56 -7.35 10.99
CA VAL A 83 -0.48 -6.13 11.80
C VAL A 83 -1.53 -5.11 11.33
N ALA A 84 -1.59 -4.88 10.01
CA ALA A 84 -2.50 -3.92 9.39
C ALA A 84 -3.99 -4.24 9.64
N ARG A 85 -4.35 -5.52 9.81
CA ARG A 85 -5.72 -5.94 10.14
C ARG A 85 -6.02 -5.93 11.64
N SER A 86 -4.98 -6.04 12.47
CA SER A 86 -5.16 -6.22 13.91
C SER A 86 -5.16 -4.91 14.69
N ILE A 87 -4.49 -3.87 14.15
CA ILE A 87 -4.45 -2.54 14.74
C ILE A 87 -5.55 -1.69 14.09
N PRO A 88 -6.41 -1.03 14.89
CA PRO A 88 -7.53 -0.24 14.34
C PRO A 88 -7.09 1.08 13.70
N ASN A 89 -5.92 1.61 14.09
CA ASN A 89 -5.36 2.84 13.53
C ASN A 89 -4.91 2.65 12.08
N ARG A 90 -4.81 3.74 11.32
CA ARG A 90 -4.21 3.70 9.99
C ARG A 90 -2.70 3.52 10.13
N LEU A 91 -2.14 2.60 9.35
CA LEU A 91 -0.73 2.22 9.43
C LEU A 91 -0.02 2.48 8.11
N LEU A 92 1.02 3.29 8.18
CA LEU A 92 2.06 3.36 7.16
C LEU A 92 3.24 2.51 7.61
N PHE A 93 3.61 1.53 6.78
CA PHE A 93 4.78 0.69 7.03
C PHE A 93 5.97 1.22 6.24
N VAL A 94 7.13 1.28 6.89
CA VAL A 94 8.41 1.61 6.26
C VAL A 94 9.31 0.39 6.41
N CYS A 95 9.43 -0.42 5.36
CA CYS A 95 10.40 -1.51 5.34
C CYS A 95 11.78 -0.94 5.03
N LEU A 96 12.77 -1.23 5.88
CA LEU A 96 14.13 -0.73 5.78
C LEU A 96 15.07 -1.91 5.57
N ALA A 97 15.88 -1.87 4.51
CA ALA A 97 16.93 -2.83 4.23
C ALA A 97 18.14 -2.07 3.66
N ASP A 98 19.29 -2.22 4.31
CA ASP A 98 20.51 -1.44 4.01
C ASP A 98 20.23 0.08 4.02
N GLU A 99 20.53 0.77 2.91
CA GLU A 99 20.25 2.21 2.73
C GLU A 99 18.95 2.47 1.96
N SER A 100 18.17 1.42 1.68
CA SER A 100 16.92 1.51 0.92
C SER A 100 15.70 1.30 1.81
N CYS A 101 14.59 1.83 1.35
CA CYS A 101 13.31 1.64 1.98
C CYS A 101 12.19 1.37 0.96
N LYS A 102 11.12 0.74 1.45
CA LYS A 102 9.87 0.52 0.72
C LYS A 102 8.71 0.92 1.63
N LEU A 103 7.78 1.71 1.09
CA LEU A 103 6.59 2.16 1.82
C LEU A 103 5.42 1.26 1.48
N LEU A 104 4.62 0.90 2.49
CA LEU A 104 3.40 0.12 2.30
C LEU A 104 2.23 0.69 3.08
N VAL A 105 1.06 0.66 2.47
CA VAL A 105 -0.22 1.03 3.10
C VAL A 105 -1.27 -0.02 2.81
N ARG A 106 -2.14 -0.28 3.78
CA ARG A 106 -3.30 -1.14 3.58
C ARG A 106 -4.56 -0.31 3.37
N ARG A 107 -5.22 -0.52 2.23
CA ARG A 107 -6.59 -0.07 1.95
C ARG A 107 -7.49 -1.29 1.82
N ASP A 108 -8.08 -1.51 0.66
CA ASP A 108 -8.78 -2.75 0.31
C ASP A 108 -7.82 -3.94 0.19
N ARG A 109 -6.60 -3.66 -0.29
CA ARG A 109 -5.44 -4.57 -0.31
C ARG A 109 -4.19 -3.81 0.15
N LEU A 110 -3.09 -4.53 0.26
CA LEU A 110 -1.78 -3.92 0.50
C LEU A 110 -1.27 -3.29 -0.79
N TYR A 111 -0.83 -2.04 -0.71
CA TYR A 111 -0.14 -1.33 -1.77
C TYR A 111 1.27 -1.00 -1.31
N GLU A 112 2.19 -0.94 -2.27
CA GLU A 112 3.59 -0.68 -2.01
C GLU A 112 4.22 0.21 -3.08
N THR A 113 5.29 0.88 -2.71
CA THR A 113 6.22 1.51 -3.64
C THR A 113 7.26 0.50 -4.14
N ASP A 114 8.05 0.91 -5.13
CA ASP A 114 9.35 0.28 -5.35
C ASP A 114 10.32 0.58 -4.20
N TRP A 115 11.44 -0.15 -4.16
CA TRP A 115 12.55 0.18 -3.29
C TRP A 115 13.18 1.51 -3.73
N MET A 116 13.42 2.40 -2.79
CA MET A 116 14.04 3.70 -3.03
C MET A 116 15.08 4.01 -1.95
N PRO A 117 16.08 4.86 -2.22
CA PRO A 117 16.99 5.36 -1.19
C PRO A 117 16.20 5.96 -0.02
N THR A 118 16.66 5.71 1.20
CA THR A 118 15.96 6.15 2.42
C THR A 118 15.84 7.69 2.50
N ASP A 119 16.71 8.42 1.83
CA ASP A 119 16.68 9.89 1.76
C ASP A 119 15.65 10.45 0.77
N ASP A 120 15.22 9.63 -0.20
CA ASP A 120 14.17 9.98 -1.16
C ASP A 120 12.77 9.73 -0.60
N ALA A 121 12.67 8.97 0.49
CA ALA A 121 11.41 8.72 1.18
C ALA A 121 10.95 9.97 1.95
N LYS A 122 10.19 10.81 1.24
CA LYS A 122 9.56 12.02 1.74
C LYS A 122 8.05 11.89 1.62
N LEU A 123 7.33 12.31 2.66
CA LEU A 123 5.86 12.30 2.68
C LEU A 123 5.32 13.71 2.78
N GLU A 124 4.61 14.16 1.77
CA GLU A 124 3.87 15.41 1.87
C GLU A 124 2.62 15.18 2.72
N LEU A 125 2.51 15.93 3.82
CA LEU A 125 1.35 15.90 4.69
C LEU A 125 0.34 16.93 4.18
N ALA A 126 -0.61 16.50 3.34
CA ALA A 126 -1.66 17.35 2.79
C ALA A 126 -3.05 16.88 3.21
N GLY A 127 -3.88 17.79 3.70
CA GLY A 127 -5.25 17.51 4.12
C GLY A 127 -5.69 18.40 5.29
N SER A 128 -6.99 18.62 5.38
CA SER A 128 -7.63 19.42 6.44
C SER A 128 -8.16 18.55 7.58
N THR A 129 -8.23 17.23 7.39
CA THR A 129 -8.55 16.22 8.41
C THR A 129 -7.54 15.08 8.38
N LEU A 130 -7.49 14.25 9.43
CA LEU A 130 -6.63 13.05 9.43
C LEU A 130 -7.02 12.04 8.34
N GLY A 131 -8.29 11.97 7.92
CA GLY A 131 -8.73 11.18 6.78
C GLY A 131 -8.19 11.69 5.45
N GLU A 132 -8.27 12.99 5.19
CA GLU A 132 -7.66 13.60 3.99
C GLU A 132 -6.14 13.42 3.99
N LEU A 133 -5.52 13.55 5.17
CA LEU A 133 -4.09 13.31 5.35
C LEU A 133 -3.71 11.86 5.05
N TRP A 134 -4.51 10.91 5.52
CA TRP A 134 -4.33 9.49 5.23
C TRP A 134 -4.52 9.18 3.75
N ASP A 135 -5.47 9.84 3.08
CA ASP A 135 -5.66 9.78 1.63
C ASP A 135 -4.46 10.34 0.89
N SER A 136 -3.89 11.46 1.31
CA SER A 136 -2.66 12.00 0.73
C SER A 136 -1.47 11.03 0.87
N ILE A 137 -1.24 10.46 2.06
CA ILE A 137 -0.17 9.47 2.29
C ILE A 137 -0.37 8.24 1.40
N SER A 138 -1.59 7.72 1.35
CA SER A 138 -1.90 6.53 0.54
C SER A 138 -1.77 6.80 -0.96
N SER A 139 -2.15 8.00 -1.41
CA SER A 139 -1.99 8.43 -2.80
C SER A 139 -0.52 8.45 -3.21
N GLN A 140 0.36 8.91 -2.32
CA GLN A 140 1.81 8.93 -2.59
C GLN A 140 2.37 7.52 -2.73
N VAL A 141 1.95 6.59 -1.87
CA VAL A 141 2.40 5.19 -1.96
C VAL A 141 1.90 4.50 -3.23
N VAL A 142 0.66 4.79 -3.66
CA VAL A 142 0.04 4.06 -4.77
C VAL A 142 0.33 4.67 -6.16
N PHE A 143 0.46 5.99 -6.20
CA PHE A 143 0.52 6.79 -7.43
C PHE A 143 1.71 7.73 -7.51
N GLY A 144 2.52 7.85 -6.44
CA GLY A 144 3.63 8.81 -6.39
C GLY A 144 3.19 10.28 -6.32
N SER A 145 1.93 10.56 -5.96
CA SER A 145 1.40 11.93 -5.85
C SER A 145 0.67 12.19 -4.54
N ALA A 146 0.81 13.40 -3.99
CA ALA A 146 0.18 13.79 -2.73
C ALA A 146 -1.30 14.17 -2.84
N SER A 147 -1.87 14.15 -4.05
CA SER A 147 -3.27 14.56 -4.25
C SER A 147 -4.22 13.62 -3.50
N PRO A 148 -4.97 14.11 -2.50
CA PRO A 148 -5.97 13.32 -1.80
C PRO A 148 -7.29 13.21 -2.59
N VAL A 149 -7.44 14.00 -3.66
CA VAL A 149 -8.69 14.12 -4.42
C VAL A 149 -9.09 12.78 -5.03
N ASP A 150 -10.32 12.37 -4.72
CA ASP A 150 -10.97 11.14 -5.18
C ASP A 150 -10.04 9.91 -5.19
N LEU A 151 -9.32 9.70 -4.08
CA LEU A 151 -8.42 8.55 -3.96
C LEU A 151 -9.17 7.24 -4.19
N ASN A 152 -10.40 7.12 -3.66
CA ASN A 152 -11.20 5.91 -3.83
C ASN A 152 -11.55 5.63 -5.30
N GLY A 153 -11.98 6.66 -6.05
CA GLY A 153 -12.23 6.53 -7.49
C GLY A 153 -10.95 6.17 -8.25
N ARG A 154 -9.82 6.81 -7.94
CA ARG A 154 -8.52 6.48 -8.54
C ARG A 154 -8.07 5.06 -8.25
N LEU A 155 -8.27 4.57 -7.03
CA LEU A 155 -8.00 3.18 -6.64
C LEU A 155 -8.92 2.20 -7.38
N GLU A 156 -10.19 2.54 -7.57
CA GLU A 156 -11.12 1.74 -8.38
C GLU A 156 -10.69 1.69 -9.85
N CYS A 157 -10.37 2.83 -10.45
CA CYS A 157 -9.86 2.92 -11.83
C CYS A 157 -8.59 2.08 -11.99
N LYS A 158 -7.60 2.20 -11.09
CA LYS A 158 -6.37 1.38 -11.11
C LYS A 158 -6.68 -0.11 -11.10
N ARG A 159 -7.54 -0.57 -10.17
CA ARG A 159 -7.91 -1.99 -10.04
C ARG A 159 -8.63 -2.51 -11.28
N ARG A 160 -9.55 -1.72 -11.82
CA ARG A 160 -10.30 -2.07 -13.04
C ARG A 160 -9.37 -2.18 -14.23
N SER A 161 -8.44 -1.26 -14.40
CA SER A 161 -7.44 -1.31 -15.46
C SER A 161 -6.50 -2.51 -15.32
N GLU A 162 -6.05 -2.85 -14.11
CA GLU A 162 -5.27 -4.07 -13.86
C GLU A 162 -6.05 -5.34 -14.21
N ALA A 163 -7.32 -5.44 -13.79
CA ALA A 163 -8.16 -6.59 -14.08
C ALA A 163 -8.41 -6.76 -15.59
N LEU A 164 -8.68 -5.66 -16.30
CA LEU A 164 -8.86 -5.65 -17.75
C LEU A 164 -7.59 -6.03 -18.49
N ARG A 165 -6.41 -5.57 -18.05
CA ARG A 165 -5.11 -5.97 -18.63
C ARG A 165 -4.85 -7.47 -18.48
N LEU A 166 -5.18 -8.04 -17.32
CA LEU A 166 -5.08 -9.49 -17.11
C LEU A 166 -6.08 -10.26 -18.00
N GLU A 167 -7.31 -9.78 -18.10
CA GLU A 167 -8.32 -10.38 -18.99
C GLU A 167 -7.87 -10.32 -20.45
N LEU A 168 -7.30 -9.19 -20.88
CA LEU A 168 -6.75 -9.01 -22.22
C LEU A 168 -5.69 -10.07 -22.53
N GLU A 169 -4.73 -10.27 -21.62
CA GLU A 169 -3.70 -11.29 -21.79
C GLU A 169 -4.28 -12.70 -21.92
N GLN A 170 -5.29 -13.03 -21.10
CA GLN A 170 -5.97 -14.33 -21.17
C GLN A 170 -6.73 -14.51 -22.49
N VAL A 171 -7.44 -13.48 -22.96
CA VAL A 171 -8.16 -13.49 -24.24
C VAL A 171 -7.18 -13.64 -25.39
N GLU A 172 -6.04 -12.95 -25.36
CA GLU A 172 -5.00 -13.06 -26.39
C GLU A 172 -4.34 -14.43 -26.43
N ARG A 173 -4.03 -15.01 -25.26
CA ARG A 173 -3.54 -16.40 -25.14
C ARG A 173 -4.56 -17.38 -25.73
N LYS A 174 -5.83 -17.31 -25.32
CA LYS A 174 -6.91 -18.17 -25.85
C LYS A 174 -7.08 -18.04 -27.35
N ARG A 175 -7.04 -16.80 -27.88
CA ARG A 175 -7.20 -16.53 -29.32
C ARG A 175 -6.09 -17.16 -30.15
N ARG A 176 -4.84 -17.16 -29.65
CA ARG A 176 -3.69 -17.78 -30.33
C ARG A 176 -3.83 -19.29 -30.49
N SER A 177 -4.46 -19.95 -29.51
CA SER A 177 -4.67 -21.40 -29.52
C SER A 177 -5.99 -21.86 -30.16
N GLU A 178 -6.91 -20.94 -30.48
CA GLU A 178 -8.25 -21.28 -30.97
C GLU A 178 -8.25 -21.61 -32.47
N LYS A 179 -8.82 -22.77 -32.82
CA LYS A 179 -8.89 -23.28 -34.20
C LYS A 179 -10.20 -22.92 -34.89
N GLN A 180 -11.29 -22.78 -34.14
CA GLN A 180 -12.60 -22.43 -34.69
C GLN A 180 -12.68 -20.95 -35.00
N ILE A 181 -12.85 -20.60 -36.29
CA ILE A 181 -12.88 -19.21 -36.77
C ILE A 181 -13.94 -18.38 -36.03
N ALA A 182 -15.14 -18.93 -35.81
CA ALA A 182 -16.22 -18.23 -35.11
C ALA A 182 -15.82 -17.84 -33.67
N LYS A 183 -15.21 -18.76 -32.91
CA LYS A 183 -14.72 -18.49 -31.55
C LYS A 183 -13.54 -17.51 -31.54
N ARG A 184 -12.64 -17.62 -32.51
CA ARG A 184 -11.53 -16.69 -32.67
C ARG A 184 -12.00 -15.26 -32.95
N ASN A 185 -13.07 -15.10 -33.73
CA ASN A 185 -13.68 -13.78 -34.00
C ASN A 185 -14.36 -13.22 -32.75
N ALA A 186 -15.12 -14.04 -32.00
CA ALA A 186 -15.72 -13.61 -30.74
C ALA A 186 -14.66 -13.15 -29.71
N LEU A 187 -13.51 -13.85 -29.63
CA LEU A 187 -12.38 -13.43 -28.81
C LEU A 187 -11.74 -12.12 -29.30
N PHE A 188 -11.73 -11.87 -30.61
CA PHE A 188 -11.27 -10.59 -31.17
C PHE A 188 -12.20 -9.42 -30.81
N ASP A 189 -13.52 -9.62 -30.87
CA ASP A 189 -14.49 -8.61 -30.45
C ASP A 189 -14.39 -8.33 -28.95
N ARG A 190 -14.22 -9.37 -28.12
CA ARG A 190 -13.96 -9.19 -26.69
C ARG A 190 -12.68 -8.42 -26.44
N LYS A 191 -11.59 -8.74 -27.15
CA LYS A 191 -10.32 -8.00 -27.06
C LYS A 191 -10.54 -6.51 -27.35
N ARG A 192 -11.21 -6.15 -28.45
CA ARG A 192 -11.46 -4.75 -28.81
C ARG A 192 -12.31 -4.02 -27.76
N ALA A 193 -13.30 -4.70 -27.18
CA ALA A 193 -14.12 -4.12 -26.11
C ALA A 193 -13.28 -3.82 -24.85
N ILE A 194 -12.35 -4.71 -24.48
CA ILE A 194 -11.43 -4.51 -23.36
C ILE A 194 -10.47 -3.33 -23.65
N GLU A 195 -9.90 -3.25 -24.85
CA GLU A 195 -9.01 -2.16 -25.26
C GLU A 195 -9.73 -0.79 -25.24
N ALA A 196 -10.97 -0.74 -25.71
CA ALA A 196 -11.78 0.48 -25.67
C ALA A 196 -12.08 0.94 -24.24
N GLU A 197 -12.40 0.00 -23.34
CA GLU A 197 -12.65 0.28 -21.93
C GLU A 197 -11.39 0.78 -21.22
N LEU A 198 -10.23 0.16 -21.46
CA LEU A 198 -8.93 0.61 -20.93
C LEU A 198 -8.62 2.04 -21.38
N SER A 199 -8.81 2.35 -22.66
CA SER A 199 -8.59 3.70 -23.20
C SER A 199 -9.50 4.74 -22.56
N ARG A 200 -10.73 4.38 -22.19
CA ARG A 200 -11.64 5.29 -21.47
C ARG A 200 -11.13 5.57 -20.05
N LEU A 201 -10.77 4.53 -19.31
CA LEU A 201 -10.29 4.67 -17.93
C LEU A 201 -8.98 5.45 -17.84
N GLU A 202 -8.08 5.25 -18.80
CA GLU A 202 -6.80 5.97 -18.89
C GLU A 202 -6.95 7.41 -19.37
N GLY A 203 -8.01 7.74 -20.13
CA GLY A 203 -8.32 9.10 -20.57
C GLY A 203 -9.09 9.95 -19.54
N GLU A 204 -9.67 9.30 -18.52
CA GLU A 204 -10.40 9.93 -17.41
C GLU A 204 -9.53 10.15 -16.16
N SER A 205 -8.30 9.59 -16.14
CA SER A 205 -7.33 9.67 -15.03
C SER A 205 -6.31 10.79 -15.22
#